data_AF-A0A0G0R0P6-F1
#
_entry.id   AF-A0A0G0R0P6-F1
#
_cell.length_a   1.000
_cell.length_b   1.000
_cell.length_c   1.000
_cell.angle_alpha   90.00
_cell.angle_beta   90.00
_cell.angle_gamma   90.00
#
_symmetry.space_group_name_H-M   'P 1'
#
loop_
_entity.id
_entity.type
_entity.pdbx_description
1 polymer ?
#
loop_
_entity_poly.entity_id
_entity_poly.type
_entity_poly.pdbx_seq_one_letter_code
_entity_poly.pdbx_strand_id
1 'polypeptide(L)'
;MSLTGLSKILGSYLVIRKLSNYNKWHHILQKTGICDIKTTMSALANKLVRYYCKKKNRLIFSNGMNLSNLAISMWEQLGYREIDASVLSRVLDGERLFSFKQLKVFCEILKIPQHEVNSLVDSLYSELSFKFGFEEIFYVHEAKHLTNLVTDNLDKISLMKEKGYPTVAINWIDDISEKIQLGLTQSHDLVTRKVLNGLFAKLLIQKIFCIYESDKQPGSVERVFHIAHKLDEINTELKDPSIFAFSMFSKGGAYYVKKSYKLAIPYLQHSIALPLSDSIKIQAFRQLSICYAIVGDANKSEEINKILVKDWIKDSKDMTFQIFEGITRSYSEMLDEYNALSTLEKANEILGQIESQGKEYKELRKIQLTRTKLEVYKKNRHIKINTNYVEKISKEGMQLAINHGYSRHLDSIRKLSQQIL
;
A
#
# COMPACT_ATOMS: atom_id res chain seq x y z
N MET A 1 9.22 -16.94 48.35
CA MET A 1 9.08 -16.09 47.14
C MET A 1 9.61 -16.86 45.96
N SER A 2 8.74 -17.05 44.98
CA SER A 2 8.78 -18.09 43.96
C SER A 2 8.80 -17.47 42.55
N LEU A 3 9.37 -18.23 41.62
CA LEU A 3 9.07 -18.27 40.18
C LEU A 3 9.08 -16.94 39.40
N THR A 4 10.24 -16.29 39.31
CA THR A 4 10.59 -15.42 38.16
C THR A 4 12.09 -15.53 37.88
N GLY A 5 12.48 -16.37 36.91
CA GLY A 5 13.90 -16.50 36.55
C GLY A 5 14.30 -17.60 35.58
N LEU A 6 13.37 -18.36 35.00
CA LEU A 6 13.68 -19.52 34.13
C LEU A 6 13.12 -19.44 32.70
N SER A 7 12.67 -18.27 32.21
CA SER A 7 12.18 -18.13 30.82
C SER A 7 13.21 -17.57 29.81
N LYS A 8 14.46 -17.27 30.22
CA LYS A 8 15.51 -16.74 29.33
C LYS A 8 16.51 -17.76 28.77
N ILE A 9 16.36 -19.05 29.07
CA ILE A 9 17.35 -20.09 28.71
C ILE A 9 16.84 -21.10 27.65
N LEU A 10 15.55 -21.13 27.35
CA LEU A 10 14.97 -22.13 26.43
C LEU A 10 14.99 -21.74 24.94
N GLY A 11 15.28 -20.47 24.59
CA GLY A 11 15.41 -20.03 23.19
C GLY A 11 16.77 -20.36 22.55
N SER A 12 17.83 -20.46 23.34
CA SER A 12 19.21 -20.66 22.86
C SER A 12 19.54 -22.14 22.60
N TYR A 13 18.89 -23.05 23.34
CA TYR A 13 19.18 -24.49 23.25
C TYR A 13 18.68 -25.14 21.94
N LEU A 14 17.60 -24.63 21.35
CA LEU A 14 17.04 -25.15 20.10
C LEU A 14 17.84 -24.73 18.86
N VAL A 15 18.44 -23.52 18.89
CA VAL A 15 19.33 -23.02 17.83
C VAL A 15 20.68 -23.75 17.85
N ILE A 16 21.26 -23.98 19.04
CA ILE A 16 22.54 -24.68 19.19
C ILE A 16 22.43 -26.17 18.78
N ARG A 17 21.31 -26.83 19.07
CA ARG A 17 21.12 -28.26 18.73
C ARG A 17 20.86 -28.48 17.23
N LYS A 18 20.29 -27.51 16.52
CA LYS A 18 20.15 -27.56 15.05
C LYS A 18 21.48 -27.27 14.32
N LEU A 19 22.27 -26.31 14.81
CA LEU A 19 23.61 -26.02 14.28
C LEU A 19 24.58 -27.22 14.42
N SER A 20 24.46 -27.99 15.50
CA SER A 20 25.26 -29.22 15.71
C SER A 20 24.99 -30.32 14.67
N ASN A 21 23.77 -30.43 14.15
CA ASN A 21 23.43 -31.42 13.13
C ASN A 21 23.79 -30.94 11.72
N TYR A 22 23.75 -29.64 11.46
CA TYR A 22 24.15 -29.05 10.17
C TYR A 22 25.65 -29.21 9.91
N ASN A 23 26.51 -28.98 10.91
CA ASN A 23 27.95 -29.21 10.80
C ASN A 23 28.31 -30.68 10.53
N LYS A 24 27.48 -31.63 10.96
CA LYS A 24 27.68 -33.06 10.72
C LYS A 24 27.37 -33.45 9.27
N TRP A 25 26.38 -32.81 8.64
CA TRP A 25 26.04 -33.00 7.23
C TRP A 25 27.01 -32.26 6.28
N HIS A 26 27.45 -31.06 6.66
CA HIS A 26 28.41 -30.29 5.87
C HIS A 26 29.78 -30.99 5.75
N HIS A 27 30.18 -31.72 6.80
CA HIS A 27 31.43 -32.51 6.81
C HIS A 27 31.32 -33.82 6.00
N ILE A 28 30.11 -34.34 5.80
CA ILE A 28 29.82 -35.51 4.95
C ILE A 28 29.80 -35.10 3.47
N LEU A 29 29.21 -33.95 3.15
CA LEU A 29 29.15 -33.42 1.78
C LEU A 29 30.51 -32.96 1.24
N GLN A 30 31.42 -32.47 2.10
CA GLN A 30 32.80 -32.18 1.69
C GLN A 30 33.63 -33.45 1.40
N LYS A 31 33.24 -34.62 1.94
CA LYS A 31 33.95 -35.88 1.71
C LYS A 31 33.50 -36.63 0.46
N THR A 32 32.36 -36.30 -0.12
CA THR A 32 31.79 -37.04 -1.26
C THR A 32 32.17 -36.49 -2.63
N GLY A 33 32.95 -35.40 -2.72
CA GLY A 33 33.54 -34.96 -3.99
C GLY A 33 32.54 -34.49 -5.06
N ILE A 34 31.31 -34.11 -4.67
CA ILE A 34 30.31 -33.56 -5.58
C ILE A 34 30.33 -32.03 -5.43
N CYS A 35 31.24 -31.38 -6.16
CA CYS A 35 31.14 -29.94 -6.44
C CYS A 35 31.89 -29.64 -7.74
N ASP A 36 31.21 -29.88 -8.87
CA ASP A 36 31.38 -29.10 -10.08
C ASP A 36 30.09 -28.30 -10.30
N ILE A 37 29.89 -27.28 -9.46
CA ILE A 37 28.91 -26.24 -9.73
C ILE A 37 29.60 -25.27 -10.67
N LYS A 38 29.24 -25.33 -11.97
CA LYS A 38 29.55 -24.26 -12.93
C LYS A 38 29.16 -22.92 -12.31
N THR A 39 30.16 -22.07 -12.11
CA THR A 39 30.09 -20.76 -11.45
C THR A 39 29.05 -19.86 -12.11
N THR A 40 27.86 -19.77 -11.53
CA THR A 40 26.95 -18.66 -11.79
C THR A 40 27.61 -17.37 -11.30
N MET A 41 27.80 -16.38 -12.18
CA MET A 41 28.32 -15.06 -11.82
C MET A 41 27.55 -14.50 -10.61
N SER A 42 28.28 -13.94 -9.65
CA SER A 42 27.71 -13.35 -8.45
C SER A 42 26.74 -12.18 -8.81
N ALA A 43 25.68 -12.00 -8.04
CA ALA A 43 24.72 -10.89 -8.19
C ALA A 43 25.39 -9.51 -8.14
N LEU A 44 26.40 -9.32 -7.30
CA LEU A 44 27.22 -8.11 -7.26
C LEU A 44 28.00 -7.94 -8.56
N ALA A 45 28.70 -8.98 -9.03
CA ALA A 45 29.42 -8.94 -10.31
C ALA A 45 28.49 -8.56 -11.47
N ASN A 46 27.29 -9.13 -11.52
CA ASN A 46 26.27 -8.80 -12.51
C ASN A 46 25.84 -7.32 -12.48
N LYS A 47 25.70 -6.73 -11.28
CA LYS A 47 25.39 -5.29 -11.16
C LYS A 47 26.58 -4.41 -11.56
N LEU A 48 27.81 -4.84 -11.25
CA LEU A 48 29.02 -4.08 -11.56
C LEU A 48 29.26 -3.94 -13.08
N VAL A 49 28.77 -4.87 -13.90
CA VAL A 49 28.83 -4.82 -15.38
C VAL A 49 28.30 -3.50 -15.95
N ARG A 50 27.37 -2.83 -15.27
CA ARG A 50 26.82 -1.53 -15.71
C ARG A 50 27.88 -0.42 -15.78
N TYR A 51 28.97 -0.54 -15.03
CA TYR A 51 29.98 0.50 -14.90
C TYR A 51 31.24 0.23 -15.71
N TYR A 52 31.24 -0.78 -16.57
CA TYR A 52 32.35 -1.03 -17.49
C TYR A 52 31.90 -1.70 -18.80
N CYS A 53 32.71 -1.56 -19.84
CA CYS A 53 32.53 -2.26 -21.09
C CYS A 53 33.84 -2.89 -21.57
N LYS A 54 33.74 -3.92 -22.39
CA LYS A 54 34.91 -4.57 -22.99
C LYS A 54 35.18 -3.96 -24.37
N LYS A 55 36.30 -3.28 -24.53
CA LYS A 55 36.78 -2.74 -25.82
C LYS A 55 38.03 -3.51 -26.24
N LYS A 56 37.89 -4.38 -27.24
CA LYS A 56 38.90 -5.38 -27.62
C LYS A 56 39.21 -6.30 -26.42
N ASN A 57 40.48 -6.39 -25.99
CA ASN A 57 40.91 -7.17 -24.82
C ASN A 57 41.09 -6.32 -23.56
N ARG A 58 40.46 -5.14 -23.48
CA ARG A 58 40.58 -4.24 -22.31
C ARG A 58 39.21 -3.90 -21.73
N LEU A 59 39.11 -3.93 -20.41
CA LEU A 59 37.98 -3.38 -19.67
C LEU A 59 38.16 -1.87 -19.54
N ILE A 60 37.12 -1.12 -19.90
CA ILE A 60 37.05 0.34 -19.79
C ILE A 60 35.86 0.70 -18.90
N PHE A 61 36.10 1.43 -17.82
CA PHE A 61 35.09 1.83 -16.85
C PHE A 61 34.36 3.11 -17.28
N SER A 62 33.22 3.40 -16.63
CA SER A 62 32.36 4.55 -16.91
C SER A 62 33.09 5.90 -16.87
N ASN A 63 34.14 6.02 -16.05
CA ASN A 63 34.98 7.21 -15.94
C ASN A 63 36.16 7.23 -16.95
N GLY A 64 36.22 6.28 -17.89
CA GLY A 64 37.25 6.17 -18.92
C GLY A 64 38.54 5.45 -18.50
N MET A 65 38.68 5.05 -17.23
CA MET A 65 39.85 4.30 -16.76
C MET A 65 39.84 2.87 -17.33
N ASN A 66 41.02 2.28 -17.49
CA ASN A 66 41.16 0.83 -17.71
C ASN A 66 41.33 0.09 -16.37
N LEU A 67 41.28 -1.25 -16.39
CA LEU A 67 41.42 -2.09 -15.20
C LEU A 67 42.66 -1.76 -14.35
N SER A 68 43.82 -1.61 -14.98
CA SER A 68 45.07 -1.30 -14.28
C SER A 68 45.02 0.08 -13.64
N ASN A 69 44.53 1.10 -14.35
CA ASN A 69 44.43 2.46 -13.84
C ASN A 69 43.44 2.59 -12.68
N LEU A 70 42.28 1.91 -12.78
CA LEU A 70 41.30 1.90 -11.71
C LEU A 70 41.85 1.15 -10.48
N ALA A 71 42.50 0.01 -10.68
CA ALA A 71 43.11 -0.74 -9.58
C ALA A 71 44.18 0.09 -8.85
N ILE A 72 45.03 0.83 -9.59
CA ILE A 72 46.02 1.75 -9.00
C ILE A 72 45.31 2.85 -8.18
N SER A 73 44.28 3.49 -8.75
CA SER A 73 43.53 4.55 -8.06
C SER A 73 42.86 4.03 -6.78
N MET A 74 42.30 2.82 -6.82
CA MET A 74 41.73 2.17 -5.65
C MET A 74 42.81 1.81 -4.62
N TRP A 75 43.96 1.31 -5.07
CA TRP A 75 45.08 0.94 -4.21
C TRP A 75 45.61 2.15 -3.44
N GLU A 76 45.78 3.30 -4.11
CA GLU A 76 46.16 4.58 -3.49
C GLU A 76 45.15 5.02 -2.42
N GLN A 77 43.85 5.05 -2.74
CA GLN A 77 42.80 5.47 -1.81
C GLN A 77 42.58 4.49 -0.65
N LEU A 78 42.94 3.23 -0.82
CA LEU A 78 42.88 2.22 0.25
C LEU A 78 44.12 2.23 1.16
N GLY A 79 45.13 3.06 0.88
CA GLY A 79 46.36 3.17 1.65
C GLY A 79 47.43 2.16 1.23
N TYR A 80 47.53 1.88 -0.07
CA TYR A 80 48.50 0.97 -0.70
C TYR A 80 48.40 -0.48 -0.19
N ARG A 81 47.18 -0.95 0.08
CA ARG A 81 46.91 -2.32 0.52
C ARG A 81 45.65 -2.88 -0.16
N GLU A 82 45.46 -4.19 -0.04
CA GLU A 82 44.19 -4.92 -0.26
C GLU A 82 43.71 -5.13 -1.71
N ILE A 83 44.06 -4.28 -2.67
CA ILE A 83 43.61 -4.41 -4.06
C ILE A 83 44.71 -4.17 -5.09
N ASP A 84 44.78 -5.05 -6.09
CA ASP A 84 45.57 -4.92 -7.31
C ASP A 84 44.69 -5.27 -8.53
N ALA A 85 45.24 -5.18 -9.74
CA ALA A 85 44.48 -5.45 -10.97
C ALA A 85 43.94 -6.90 -11.05
N SER A 86 44.67 -7.87 -10.49
CA SER A 86 44.25 -9.28 -10.45
C SER A 86 43.11 -9.48 -9.44
N VAL A 87 43.21 -8.85 -8.27
CA VAL A 87 42.12 -8.84 -7.28
C VAL A 87 40.88 -8.19 -7.86
N LEU A 88 41.01 -7.04 -8.49
CA LEU A 88 39.89 -6.35 -9.12
C LEU A 88 39.26 -7.19 -10.23
N SER A 89 40.06 -7.84 -11.09
CA SER A 89 39.54 -8.76 -12.12
C SER A 89 38.68 -9.85 -11.49
N ARG A 90 39.21 -10.57 -10.49
CA ARG A 90 38.47 -11.64 -9.80
C ARG A 90 37.19 -11.16 -9.14
N VAL A 91 37.13 -9.90 -8.71
CA VAL A 91 35.87 -9.32 -8.20
C VAL A 91 34.85 -9.11 -9.32
N LEU A 92 35.28 -8.57 -10.46
CA LEU A 92 34.41 -8.33 -11.60
C LEU A 92 33.91 -9.63 -12.24
N ASP A 93 34.71 -10.69 -12.15
CA ASP A 93 34.39 -12.04 -12.61
C ASP A 93 33.53 -12.82 -11.57
N GLY A 94 33.28 -12.23 -10.39
CA GLY A 94 32.47 -12.85 -9.33
C GLY A 94 33.18 -13.94 -8.52
N GLU A 95 34.47 -14.14 -8.73
CA GLU A 95 35.31 -15.11 -8.00
C GLU A 95 35.69 -14.62 -6.60
N ARG A 96 35.66 -13.30 -6.38
CA ARG A 96 35.97 -12.65 -5.11
C ARG A 96 34.95 -11.55 -4.79
N LEU A 97 34.66 -11.36 -3.51
CA LEU A 97 33.83 -10.24 -3.05
C LEU A 97 34.69 -9.04 -2.70
N PHE A 98 34.16 -7.85 -2.96
CA PHE A 98 34.69 -6.62 -2.36
C PHE A 98 34.55 -6.66 -0.84
N SER A 99 35.45 -5.98 -0.13
CA SER A 99 35.11 -5.45 1.20
C SER A 99 34.24 -4.20 1.06
N PHE A 100 33.50 -3.82 2.11
CA PHE A 100 32.73 -2.57 2.09
C PHE A 100 33.58 -1.34 1.77
N LYS A 101 34.80 -1.30 2.32
CA LYS A 101 35.77 -0.22 2.06
C LYS A 101 36.18 -0.20 0.59
N GLN A 102 36.46 -1.36 -0.01
CA GLN A 102 36.82 -1.48 -1.42
C GLN A 102 35.66 -1.05 -2.34
N LEU A 103 34.44 -1.50 -2.06
CA LEU A 103 33.26 -1.11 -2.85
C LEU A 103 32.99 0.40 -2.75
N LYS A 104 33.14 0.98 -1.56
CA LYS A 104 32.98 2.42 -1.37
C LYS A 104 33.98 3.22 -2.22
N VAL A 105 35.26 2.87 -2.14
CA VAL A 105 36.33 3.49 -2.95
C VAL A 105 36.07 3.31 -4.45
N PHE A 106 35.63 2.11 -4.87
CA PHE A 106 35.25 1.85 -6.26
C PHE A 106 34.14 2.82 -6.73
N CYS A 107 33.07 2.97 -5.94
CA CYS A 107 31.96 3.85 -6.25
C CYS A 107 32.37 5.33 -6.28
N GLU A 108 33.23 5.75 -5.36
CA GLU A 108 33.73 7.13 -5.27
C GLU A 108 34.56 7.51 -6.50
N ILE A 109 35.48 6.64 -6.94
CA ILE A 109 36.32 6.87 -8.12
C ILE A 109 35.48 6.93 -9.41
N LEU A 110 34.46 6.07 -9.51
CA LEU A 110 33.55 6.04 -10.65
C LEU A 110 32.42 7.08 -10.58
N LYS A 111 32.34 7.84 -9.48
CA LYS A 111 31.29 8.84 -9.22
C LYS A 111 29.87 8.28 -9.36
N ILE A 112 29.66 7.07 -8.83
CA ILE A 112 28.36 6.39 -8.87
C ILE A 112 27.34 7.14 -7.99
N PRO A 113 26.11 7.42 -8.47
CA PRO A 113 25.06 8.05 -7.67
C PRO A 113 24.72 7.28 -6.40
N GLN A 114 24.46 7.97 -5.29
CA GLN A 114 24.27 7.35 -3.97
C GLN A 114 23.18 6.26 -3.93
N HIS A 115 22.09 6.40 -4.68
CA HIS A 115 21.03 5.38 -4.72
C HIS A 115 21.51 4.07 -5.38
N GLU A 116 22.39 4.16 -6.38
CA GLU A 116 23.02 3.00 -7.00
C GLU A 116 24.11 2.41 -6.11
N VAL A 117 24.85 3.25 -5.38
CA VAL A 117 25.81 2.81 -4.34
C VAL A 117 25.09 1.95 -3.30
N ASN A 118 23.95 2.39 -2.80
CA ASN A 118 23.15 1.61 -1.84
C ASN A 118 22.76 0.25 -2.44
N SER A 119 22.30 0.22 -3.70
CA SER A 119 21.95 -1.03 -4.38
C SER A 119 23.14 -2.01 -4.52
N LEU A 120 24.35 -1.50 -4.72
CA LEU A 120 25.58 -2.31 -4.77
C LEU A 120 25.97 -2.81 -3.39
N VAL A 121 25.85 -1.96 -2.37
CA VAL A 121 26.11 -2.33 -0.96
C VAL A 121 25.15 -3.42 -0.51
N ASP A 122 23.87 -3.33 -0.86
CA ASP A 122 22.87 -4.35 -0.54
C ASP A 122 23.22 -5.69 -1.21
N SER A 123 23.67 -5.67 -2.47
CA SER A 123 24.12 -6.87 -3.17
C SER A 123 25.38 -7.48 -2.55
N LEU A 124 26.36 -6.66 -2.17
CA LEU A 124 27.54 -7.14 -1.47
C LEU A 124 27.17 -7.77 -0.11
N TYR A 125 26.28 -7.12 0.63
CA TYR A 125 25.84 -7.59 1.94
C TYR A 125 25.08 -8.91 1.83
N SER A 126 24.17 -9.04 0.87
CA SER A 126 23.46 -10.28 0.56
C SER A 126 24.42 -11.43 0.23
N GLU A 127 25.44 -11.20 -0.60
CA GLU A 127 26.43 -12.22 -0.94
C GLU A 127 27.34 -12.62 0.22
N LEU A 128 27.73 -11.66 1.06
CA LEU A 128 28.47 -11.95 2.28
C LEU A 128 27.60 -12.78 3.24
N SER A 129 26.33 -12.43 3.41
CA SER A 129 25.39 -13.19 4.23
C SER A 129 25.22 -14.63 3.73
N PHE A 130 25.09 -14.83 2.42
CA PHE A 130 25.05 -16.17 1.82
C PHE A 130 26.37 -16.94 2.05
N LYS A 131 27.50 -16.32 1.71
CA LYS A 131 28.84 -16.94 1.83
C LYS A 131 29.18 -17.40 3.25
N PHE A 132 28.69 -16.67 4.26
CA PHE A 132 28.96 -16.97 5.67
C PHE A 132 27.79 -17.67 6.38
N GLY A 133 26.72 -18.06 5.66
CA GLY A 133 25.57 -18.78 6.24
C GLY A 133 24.73 -17.95 7.21
N PHE A 134 24.73 -16.62 7.08
CA PHE A 134 23.94 -15.67 7.88
C PHE A 134 22.63 -15.23 7.21
N GLU A 135 22.16 -16.00 6.23
CA GLU A 135 20.95 -15.72 5.45
C GLU A 135 19.74 -15.43 6.34
N GLU A 136 19.52 -16.24 7.38
CA GLU A 136 18.41 -16.05 8.32
C GLU A 136 18.48 -14.70 9.07
N ILE A 137 19.68 -14.20 9.37
CA ILE A 137 19.86 -12.91 10.07
C ILE A 137 19.60 -11.74 9.12
N PHE A 138 20.02 -11.86 7.86
CA PHE A 138 19.81 -10.85 6.82
C PHE A 138 18.32 -10.64 6.55
N TYR A 139 17.56 -11.72 6.30
CA TYR A 139 16.13 -11.62 6.01
C TYR A 139 15.33 -11.04 7.18
N VAL A 140 15.71 -11.34 8.42
CA VAL A 140 15.10 -10.73 9.62
C VAL A 140 15.38 -9.22 9.68
N HIS A 141 16.60 -8.79 9.33
CA HIS A 141 16.97 -7.38 9.33
C HIS A 141 16.28 -6.60 8.20
N GLU A 142 16.18 -7.18 7.01
CA GLU A 142 15.48 -6.61 5.86
C GLU A 142 13.96 -6.54 6.10
N ALA A 143 13.35 -7.59 6.65
CA ALA A 143 11.94 -7.58 7.03
C ALA A 143 11.65 -6.52 8.09
N LYS A 144 12.56 -6.30 9.05
CA LYS A 144 12.46 -5.21 10.04
C LYS A 144 12.57 -3.83 9.38
N HIS A 145 13.51 -3.65 8.45
CA HIS A 145 13.63 -2.41 7.69
C HIS A 145 12.36 -2.12 6.86
N LEU A 146 11.82 -3.13 6.17
CA LEU A 146 10.56 -3.01 5.42
C LEU A 146 9.37 -2.75 6.35
N THR A 147 9.34 -3.35 7.53
CA THR A 147 8.31 -3.07 8.56
C THR A 147 8.32 -1.60 8.95
N ASN A 148 9.49 -1.04 9.23
CA ASN A 148 9.63 0.38 9.57
C ASN A 148 9.23 1.25 8.37
N LEU A 149 9.75 0.94 7.18
CA LEU A 149 9.41 1.65 5.94
C LEU A 149 7.90 1.70 5.71
N VAL A 150 7.20 0.58 5.82
CA VAL A 150 5.74 0.54 5.60
C VAL A 150 5.02 1.33 6.69
N THR A 151 5.37 1.12 7.95
CA THR A 151 4.70 1.78 9.09
C THR A 151 4.86 3.29 9.02
N ASP A 152 6.07 3.79 8.74
CA ASP A 152 6.39 5.22 8.64
C ASP A 152 5.73 5.91 7.43
N ASN A 153 5.31 5.15 6.43
CA ASN A 153 4.71 5.68 5.21
C ASN A 153 3.19 5.54 5.16
N LEU A 154 2.57 4.62 5.92
CA LEU A 154 1.12 4.46 5.93
C LEU A 154 0.39 5.76 6.31
N ASP A 155 0.87 6.46 7.35
CA ASP A 155 0.28 7.74 7.78
C ASP A 155 0.48 8.84 6.74
N LYS A 156 1.64 8.89 6.10
CA LYS A 156 1.95 9.85 5.02
C LYS A 156 1.09 9.60 3.78
N ILE A 157 0.87 8.33 3.44
CA ILE A 157 -0.02 7.90 2.36
C ILE A 157 -1.46 8.34 2.65
N SER A 158 -1.95 8.14 3.88
CA SER A 158 -3.28 8.63 4.27
C SER A 158 -3.37 10.15 4.14
N LEU A 159 -2.36 10.87 4.66
CA LEU A 159 -2.29 12.33 4.58
C LEU A 159 -2.28 12.85 3.13
N MET A 160 -1.59 12.17 2.21
CA MET A 160 -1.59 12.55 0.79
C MET A 160 -2.97 12.41 0.16
N LYS A 161 -3.68 11.30 0.44
CA LYS A 161 -5.07 11.11 0.00
C LYS A 161 -5.99 12.21 0.58
N GLU A 162 -5.82 12.53 1.84
CA GLU A 162 -6.60 13.56 2.55
C GLU A 162 -6.36 14.95 1.98
N LYS A 163 -5.12 15.26 1.59
CA LYS A 163 -4.75 16.53 0.93
C LYS A 163 -5.16 16.60 -0.54
N GLY A 164 -5.81 15.58 -1.07
CA GLY A 164 -6.26 15.58 -2.46
C GLY A 164 -5.21 15.11 -3.48
N TYR A 165 -4.23 14.33 -3.04
CA TYR A 165 -3.20 13.72 -3.89
C TYR A 165 -3.29 12.18 -3.93
N PRO A 166 -4.46 11.57 -4.18
CA PRO A 166 -4.62 10.12 -4.14
C PRO A 166 -3.82 9.40 -5.23
N THR A 167 -3.55 10.02 -6.39
CA THR A 167 -2.69 9.42 -7.43
C THR A 167 -1.22 9.34 -6.98
N VAL A 168 -0.73 10.36 -6.28
CA VAL A 168 0.62 10.36 -5.69
C VAL A 168 0.71 9.26 -4.64
N ALA A 169 -0.31 9.13 -3.79
CA ALA A 169 -0.41 8.06 -2.80
C ALA A 169 -0.39 6.67 -3.46
N ILE A 170 -1.11 6.46 -4.57
CA ILE A 170 -1.10 5.20 -5.32
C ILE A 170 0.30 4.86 -5.84
N ASN A 171 0.98 5.81 -6.49
CA ASN A 171 2.33 5.57 -7.03
C ASN A 171 3.32 5.24 -5.91
N TRP A 172 3.22 5.95 -4.78
CA TRP A 172 4.05 5.67 -3.62
C TRP A 172 3.77 4.27 -3.03
N ILE A 173 2.51 3.86 -2.95
CA ILE A 173 2.16 2.49 -2.55
C ILE A 173 2.78 1.47 -3.50
N ASP A 174 2.80 1.74 -4.81
CA ASP A 174 3.34 0.83 -5.81
C ASP A 174 4.85 0.65 -5.67
N ASP A 175 5.59 1.74 -5.43
CA ASP A 175 7.04 1.70 -5.17
C ASP A 175 7.38 0.87 -3.91
N ILE A 176 6.58 0.97 -2.85
CA ILE A 176 6.79 0.18 -1.63
C ILE A 176 6.35 -1.28 -1.85
N SER A 177 5.26 -1.49 -2.59
CA SER A 177 4.72 -2.82 -2.89
C SER A 177 5.71 -3.66 -3.69
N GLU A 178 6.41 -3.07 -4.66
CA GLU A 178 7.45 -3.74 -5.44
C GLU A 178 8.58 -4.28 -4.53
N LYS A 179 9.01 -3.49 -3.54
CA LYS A 179 10.03 -3.91 -2.57
C LYS A 179 9.55 -5.07 -1.70
N ILE A 180 8.30 -5.03 -1.24
CA ILE A 180 7.73 -6.15 -0.45
C ILE A 180 7.59 -7.41 -1.30
N GLN A 181 7.16 -7.27 -2.57
CA GLN A 181 7.05 -8.40 -3.48
C GLN A 181 8.41 -9.05 -3.75
N LEU A 182 9.46 -8.24 -3.96
CA LEU A 182 10.83 -8.74 -4.06
C LEU A 182 11.22 -9.54 -2.81
N GLY A 183 10.99 -8.98 -1.62
CA GLY A 183 11.23 -9.68 -0.36
C GLY A 183 10.43 -10.99 -0.22
N LEU A 184 9.18 -11.03 -0.68
CA LEU A 184 8.36 -12.25 -0.70
C LEU A 184 8.87 -13.30 -1.68
N THR A 185 9.47 -12.90 -2.80
CA THR A 185 10.08 -13.85 -3.75
C THR A 185 11.39 -14.45 -3.23
N GLN A 186 12.15 -13.67 -2.45
CA GLN A 186 13.45 -14.07 -1.91
C GLN A 186 13.35 -14.81 -0.57
N SER A 187 12.27 -14.58 0.19
CA SER A 187 12.10 -15.20 1.51
C SER A 187 11.47 -16.59 1.44
N HIS A 188 12.22 -17.57 1.94
CA HIS A 188 11.75 -18.95 2.16
C HIS A 188 11.26 -19.20 3.60
N ASP A 189 11.51 -18.27 4.51
CA ASP A 189 11.07 -18.36 5.91
C ASP A 189 9.59 -18.00 6.06
N LEU A 190 8.80 -18.93 6.62
CA LEU A 190 7.36 -18.75 6.81
C LEU A 190 7.03 -17.55 7.70
N VAL A 191 7.84 -17.27 8.73
CA VAL A 191 7.56 -16.17 9.66
C VAL A 191 7.72 -14.83 8.94
N THR A 192 8.83 -14.67 8.22
CA THR A 192 9.13 -13.47 7.42
C THR A 192 8.09 -13.25 6.34
N ARG A 193 7.71 -14.31 5.61
CA ARG A 193 6.63 -14.23 4.60
C ARG A 193 5.31 -13.74 5.20
N LYS A 194 4.92 -14.26 6.37
CA LYS A 194 3.71 -13.79 7.06
C LYS A 194 3.78 -12.31 7.43
N VAL A 195 4.92 -11.83 7.92
CA VAL A 195 5.11 -10.40 8.22
C VAL A 195 4.98 -9.56 6.95
N LEU A 196 5.70 -9.92 5.89
CA LEU A 196 5.67 -9.21 4.62
C LEU A 196 4.28 -9.20 3.97
N ASN A 197 3.57 -10.32 3.99
CA ASN A 197 2.20 -10.42 3.53
C ASN A 197 1.24 -9.53 4.35
N GLY A 198 1.43 -9.45 5.67
CA GLY A 198 0.65 -8.57 6.53
C GLY A 198 0.88 -7.09 6.21
N LEU A 199 2.13 -6.70 5.94
CA LEU A 199 2.46 -5.34 5.48
C LEU A 199 1.88 -5.04 4.10
N PHE A 200 1.98 -6.00 3.18
CA PHE A 200 1.45 -5.85 1.84
C PHE A 200 -0.06 -5.68 1.85
N ALA A 201 -0.78 -6.45 2.66
CA ALA A 201 -2.23 -6.29 2.83
C ALA A 201 -2.60 -4.87 3.29
N LYS A 202 -1.88 -4.30 4.27
CA LYS A 202 -2.12 -2.92 4.75
C LYS A 202 -1.96 -1.88 3.63
N LEU A 203 -0.93 -2.02 2.79
CA LEU A 203 -0.71 -1.14 1.64
C LEU A 203 -1.82 -1.28 0.59
N LEU A 204 -2.19 -2.52 0.26
CA LEU A 204 -3.26 -2.81 -0.70
C LEU A 204 -4.61 -2.25 -0.24
N ILE A 205 -4.92 -2.34 1.06
CA ILE A 205 -6.09 -1.72 1.69
C ILE A 205 -6.10 -0.20 1.46
N GLN A 206 -4.97 0.48 1.71
CA GLN A 206 -4.84 1.93 1.45
C GLN A 206 -4.96 2.26 -0.03
N LYS A 207 -4.42 1.41 -0.91
CA LYS A 207 -4.50 1.58 -2.36
C LYS A 207 -5.94 1.58 -2.85
N ILE A 208 -6.77 0.67 -2.34
CA ILE A 208 -8.20 0.60 -2.65
C ILE A 208 -8.91 1.92 -2.28
N PHE A 209 -8.65 2.47 -1.09
CA PHE A 209 -9.22 3.76 -0.70
C PHE A 209 -8.80 4.89 -1.65
N CYS A 210 -7.51 4.94 -2.04
CA CYS A 210 -7.04 5.96 -2.97
C CYS A 210 -7.67 5.81 -4.38
N ILE A 211 -7.90 4.57 -4.84
CA ILE A 211 -8.58 4.31 -6.11
C ILE A 211 -10.02 4.85 -6.05
N TYR A 212 -10.76 4.61 -4.97
CA TYR A 212 -12.15 5.07 -4.88
C TYR A 212 -12.32 6.60 -4.91
N GLU A 213 -11.31 7.36 -4.46
CA GLU A 213 -11.32 8.82 -4.42
C GLU A 213 -10.80 9.48 -5.72
N SER A 214 -9.86 8.84 -6.43
CA SER A 214 -9.10 9.44 -7.53
C SER A 214 -9.71 9.29 -8.92
N ASP A 215 -10.70 8.42 -9.10
CA ASP A 215 -10.74 7.68 -10.35
C ASP A 215 -11.28 8.41 -11.59
N LYS A 216 -10.36 8.64 -12.53
CA LYS A 216 -10.54 8.99 -13.95
C LYS A 216 -10.04 7.88 -14.89
N GLN A 217 -9.43 6.82 -14.37
CA GLN A 217 -8.75 5.83 -15.19
C GLN A 217 -9.72 4.70 -15.57
N PRO A 218 -9.86 4.39 -16.88
CA PRO A 218 -10.51 3.16 -17.30
C PRO A 218 -9.91 1.96 -16.56
N GLY A 219 -10.75 1.07 -16.02
CA GLY A 219 -10.28 -0.14 -15.36
C GLY A 219 -10.17 -0.09 -13.83
N SER A 220 -10.62 0.98 -13.15
CA SER A 220 -10.47 1.09 -11.69
C SER A 220 -11.21 0.02 -10.90
N VAL A 221 -12.41 -0.33 -11.32
CA VAL A 221 -13.21 -1.41 -10.73
C VAL A 221 -12.47 -2.73 -10.88
N GLU A 222 -11.90 -2.99 -12.05
CA GLU A 222 -11.07 -4.15 -12.36
C GLU A 222 -9.80 -4.18 -11.49
N ARG A 223 -9.15 -3.03 -11.29
CA ARG A 223 -8.00 -2.90 -10.38
C ARG A 223 -8.38 -3.21 -8.93
N VAL A 224 -9.54 -2.72 -8.45
CA VAL A 224 -10.03 -3.05 -7.10
C VAL A 224 -10.31 -4.55 -6.98
N PHE A 225 -10.94 -5.18 -7.98
CA PHE A 225 -11.14 -6.62 -7.97
C PHE A 225 -9.82 -7.39 -7.94
N HIS A 226 -8.84 -6.99 -8.74
CA HIS A 226 -7.51 -7.59 -8.72
C HIS A 226 -6.86 -7.50 -7.34
N ILE A 227 -6.91 -6.33 -6.70
CA ILE A 227 -6.38 -6.15 -5.35
C ILE A 227 -7.16 -6.99 -4.33
N ALA A 228 -8.49 -7.05 -4.41
CA ALA A 228 -9.32 -7.85 -3.51
C ALA A 228 -9.00 -9.35 -3.63
N HIS A 229 -8.80 -9.86 -4.86
CA HIS A 229 -8.31 -11.23 -5.07
C HIS A 229 -6.93 -11.44 -4.45
N LYS A 230 -6.03 -10.46 -4.56
CA LYS A 230 -4.72 -10.55 -3.90
C LYS A 230 -4.83 -10.59 -2.37
N LEU A 231 -5.78 -9.85 -1.79
CA LEU A 231 -6.08 -9.93 -0.36
C LEU A 231 -6.63 -11.30 0.06
N ASP A 232 -7.45 -11.94 -0.79
CA ASP A 232 -7.89 -13.33 -0.53
C ASP A 232 -6.70 -14.29 -0.49
N GLU A 233 -5.80 -14.21 -1.47
CA GLU A 233 -4.57 -15.02 -1.52
C GLU A 233 -3.73 -14.83 -0.25
N ILE A 234 -3.48 -13.57 0.14
CA ILE A 234 -2.77 -13.26 1.38
C ILE A 234 -3.50 -13.86 2.60
N ASN A 235 -4.83 -13.75 2.64
CA ASN A 235 -5.62 -14.31 3.72
C ASN A 235 -5.54 -15.84 3.79
N THR A 236 -5.38 -16.56 2.67
CA THR A 236 -5.17 -18.02 2.73
C THR A 236 -3.93 -18.41 3.55
N GLU A 237 -2.90 -17.57 3.53
CA GLU A 237 -1.65 -17.80 4.27
C GLU A 237 -1.73 -17.29 5.71
N LEU A 238 -2.30 -16.09 5.90
CA LEU A 238 -2.37 -15.44 7.21
C LEU A 238 -3.52 -15.92 8.08
N LYS A 239 -4.62 -16.36 7.47
CA LYS A 239 -5.90 -16.68 8.13
C LYS A 239 -6.39 -15.54 9.02
N ASP A 240 -6.26 -14.31 8.55
CA ASP A 240 -6.69 -13.10 9.26
C ASP A 240 -8.11 -12.70 8.80
N PRO A 241 -9.13 -12.89 9.65
CA PRO A 241 -10.51 -12.59 9.29
C PRO A 241 -10.73 -11.13 8.87
N SER A 242 -9.91 -10.20 9.34
CA SER A 242 -10.04 -8.78 9.00
C SER A 242 -9.61 -8.48 7.56
N ILE A 243 -8.60 -9.18 7.05
CA ILE A 243 -8.17 -9.09 5.65
C ILE A 243 -9.25 -9.65 4.74
N PHE A 244 -9.82 -10.80 5.11
CA PHE A 244 -10.93 -11.41 4.38
C PHE A 244 -12.17 -10.49 4.36
N ALA A 245 -12.52 -9.92 5.51
CA ALA A 245 -13.62 -8.98 5.62
C ALA A 245 -13.41 -7.76 4.71
N PHE A 246 -12.18 -7.23 4.65
CA PHE A 246 -11.86 -6.12 3.78
C PHE A 246 -11.94 -6.48 2.30
N SER A 247 -11.48 -7.68 1.91
CA SER A 247 -11.64 -8.19 0.55
C SER A 247 -13.12 -8.23 0.15
N MET A 248 -13.99 -8.75 1.01
CA MET A 248 -15.44 -8.77 0.79
C MET A 248 -16.02 -7.36 0.66
N PHE A 249 -15.65 -6.46 1.58
CA PHE A 249 -16.06 -5.05 1.50
C PHE A 249 -15.62 -4.42 0.17
N SER A 250 -14.39 -4.69 -0.27
CA SER A 250 -13.82 -4.14 -1.50
C SER A 250 -14.54 -4.63 -2.75
N LYS A 251 -14.89 -5.92 -2.82
CA LYS A 251 -15.72 -6.47 -3.91
C LYS A 251 -17.11 -5.86 -3.92
N GLY A 252 -17.72 -5.71 -2.74
CA GLY A 252 -19.01 -5.03 -2.58
C GLY A 252 -18.96 -3.58 -3.08
N GLY A 253 -17.92 -2.84 -2.68
CA GLY A 253 -17.67 -1.48 -3.15
C GLY A 253 -17.44 -1.40 -4.67
N ALA A 254 -16.71 -2.35 -5.26
CA ALA A 254 -16.45 -2.39 -6.70
C ALA A 254 -17.74 -2.60 -7.48
N TYR A 255 -18.61 -3.52 -7.06
CA TYR A 255 -19.95 -3.70 -7.64
C TYR A 255 -20.84 -2.48 -7.43
N TYR A 256 -20.76 -1.83 -6.27
CA TYR A 256 -21.47 -0.58 -6.00
C TYR A 256 -21.06 0.53 -6.97
N VAL A 257 -19.76 0.73 -7.20
CA VAL A 257 -19.25 1.71 -8.18
C VAL A 257 -19.69 1.37 -9.61
N LYS A 258 -19.71 0.08 -9.97
CA LYS A 258 -20.23 -0.42 -11.25
C LYS A 258 -21.76 -0.33 -11.38
N LYS A 259 -22.46 0.13 -10.34
CA LYS A 259 -23.94 0.18 -10.25
C LYS A 259 -24.62 -1.18 -10.33
N SER A 260 -23.89 -2.25 -10.03
CA SER A 260 -24.42 -3.62 -9.94
C SER A 260 -24.90 -3.90 -8.51
N TYR A 261 -25.87 -3.12 -8.03
CA TYR A 261 -26.26 -3.07 -6.60
C TYR A 261 -26.72 -4.43 -6.04
N LYS A 262 -27.47 -5.22 -6.83
CA LYS A 262 -27.86 -6.59 -6.44
C LYS A 262 -26.67 -7.49 -6.16
N LEU A 263 -25.58 -7.34 -6.91
CA LEU A 263 -24.35 -8.09 -6.70
C LEU A 263 -23.54 -7.54 -5.52
N ALA A 264 -23.60 -6.23 -5.25
CA ALA A 264 -22.89 -5.62 -4.13
C ALA A 264 -23.42 -6.07 -2.75
N ILE A 265 -24.74 -6.22 -2.61
CA ILE A 265 -25.44 -6.56 -1.36
C ILE A 265 -24.82 -7.76 -0.62
N PRO A 266 -24.72 -8.97 -1.22
CA PRO A 266 -24.21 -10.14 -0.49
C PRO A 266 -22.77 -9.96 -0.01
N TYR A 267 -21.91 -9.28 -0.78
CA TYR A 267 -20.53 -8.98 -0.36
C TYR A 267 -20.48 -8.01 0.82
N LEU A 268 -21.28 -6.94 0.77
CA LEU A 268 -21.35 -5.96 1.85
C LEU A 268 -21.90 -6.58 3.14
N GLN A 269 -22.99 -7.36 3.06
CA GLN A 269 -23.56 -8.09 4.20
C GLN A 269 -22.53 -9.02 4.83
N HIS A 270 -21.83 -9.81 4.02
CA HIS A 270 -20.81 -10.73 4.52
C HIS A 270 -19.66 -9.96 5.18
N SER A 271 -19.20 -8.85 4.59
CA SER A 271 -18.13 -8.04 5.17
C SER A 271 -18.49 -7.49 6.56
N ILE A 272 -19.75 -7.06 6.77
CA ILE A 272 -20.24 -6.50 8.03
C ILE A 272 -20.28 -7.55 9.15
N ALA A 273 -20.60 -8.80 8.80
CA ALA A 273 -20.62 -9.92 9.75
C ALA A 273 -19.22 -10.34 10.23
N LEU A 274 -18.16 -9.84 9.59
CA LEU A 274 -16.77 -10.17 9.89
C LEU A 274 -16.07 -9.05 10.68
N PRO A 275 -14.88 -9.31 11.26
CA PRO A 275 -14.11 -8.30 11.97
C PRO A 275 -13.62 -7.19 11.05
N LEU A 276 -14.25 -6.02 11.12
CA LEU A 276 -13.85 -4.79 10.43
C LEU A 276 -13.69 -3.66 11.45
N SER A 277 -12.83 -2.68 11.14
CA SER A 277 -12.79 -1.44 11.91
C SER A 277 -14.11 -0.68 11.78
N ASP A 278 -14.46 0.08 12.81
CA ASP A 278 -15.69 0.88 12.87
C ASP A 278 -15.88 1.77 11.65
N SER A 279 -14.81 2.46 11.22
CA SER A 279 -14.84 3.32 10.04
C SER A 279 -15.23 2.55 8.78
N ILE A 280 -14.78 1.32 8.61
CA ILE A 280 -15.06 0.51 7.43
C ILE A 280 -16.47 -0.08 7.53
N LYS A 281 -16.89 -0.52 8.72
CA LYS A 281 -18.28 -0.98 8.96
C LYS A 281 -19.29 0.11 8.62
N ILE A 282 -19.05 1.35 9.04
CA ILE A 282 -19.91 2.50 8.71
C ILE A 282 -20.00 2.67 7.19
N GLN A 283 -18.88 2.60 6.47
CA GLN A 283 -18.90 2.69 5.01
C GLN A 283 -19.67 1.54 4.36
N ALA A 284 -19.49 0.31 4.86
CA ALA A 284 -20.19 -0.88 4.38
C ALA A 284 -21.71 -0.77 4.60
N PHE A 285 -22.15 -0.39 5.80
CA PHE A 285 -23.56 -0.17 6.11
C PHE A 285 -24.18 0.94 5.25
N ARG A 286 -23.47 2.07 5.09
CA ARG A 286 -23.93 3.17 4.22
C ARG A 286 -24.15 2.71 2.78
N GLN A 287 -23.18 1.99 2.20
CA GLN A 287 -23.31 1.46 0.84
C GLN A 287 -24.43 0.42 0.76
N LEU A 288 -24.57 -0.44 1.77
CA LEU A 288 -25.59 -1.48 1.81
C LEU A 288 -27.00 -0.88 1.89
N SER A 289 -27.21 0.14 2.72
CA SER A 289 -28.47 0.88 2.80
C SER A 289 -28.85 1.48 1.44
N ILE A 290 -27.92 2.20 0.79
CA ILE A 290 -28.14 2.77 -0.55
C ILE A 290 -28.44 1.67 -1.58
N CYS A 291 -27.71 0.55 -1.55
CA CYS A 291 -27.99 -0.58 -2.43
C CYS A 291 -29.43 -1.10 -2.25
N TYR A 292 -29.88 -1.29 -1.00
CA TYR A 292 -31.24 -1.74 -0.72
C TYR A 292 -32.31 -0.76 -1.20
N ALA A 293 -32.11 0.54 -0.95
CA ALA A 293 -32.98 1.58 -1.48
C ALA A 293 -33.10 1.51 -3.01
N ILE A 294 -31.97 1.40 -3.74
CA ILE A 294 -31.98 1.37 -5.21
C ILE A 294 -32.63 0.11 -5.78
N VAL A 295 -32.49 -1.05 -5.11
CA VAL A 295 -33.14 -2.30 -5.58
C VAL A 295 -34.61 -2.41 -5.15
N GLY A 296 -35.15 -1.40 -4.44
CA GLY A 296 -36.55 -1.33 -4.03
C GLY A 296 -36.88 -2.02 -2.70
N ASP A 297 -35.89 -2.38 -1.89
CA ASP A 297 -36.08 -2.99 -0.56
C ASP A 297 -36.01 -1.91 0.53
N ALA A 298 -37.02 -1.04 0.56
CA ALA A 298 -37.05 0.12 1.44
C ALA A 298 -37.00 -0.27 2.93
N ASN A 299 -37.64 -1.38 3.31
CA ASN A 299 -37.67 -1.85 4.70
C ASN A 299 -36.27 -2.18 5.24
N LYS A 300 -35.45 -2.91 4.46
CA LYS A 300 -34.07 -3.21 4.87
C LYS A 300 -33.17 -1.97 4.85
N SER A 301 -33.39 -1.08 3.89
CA SER A 301 -32.69 0.20 3.87
C SER A 301 -32.95 1.00 5.16
N GLU A 302 -34.21 1.07 5.58
CA GLU A 302 -34.64 1.76 6.80
C GLU A 302 -34.10 1.09 8.08
N GLU A 303 -34.10 -0.24 8.13
CA GLU A 303 -33.48 -1.00 9.23
C GLU A 303 -32.00 -0.63 9.41
N ILE A 304 -31.24 -0.60 8.30
CA ILE A 304 -29.82 -0.24 8.34
C ILE A 304 -29.63 1.23 8.74
N ASN A 305 -30.47 2.14 8.25
CA ASN A 305 -30.41 3.56 8.64
C ASN A 305 -30.61 3.73 10.15
N LYS A 306 -31.55 2.99 10.75
CA LYS A 306 -31.77 2.97 12.20
C LYS A 306 -30.55 2.45 12.97
N ILE A 307 -29.93 1.38 12.50
CA ILE A 307 -28.68 0.85 13.08
C ILE A 307 -27.58 1.92 13.03
N LEU A 308 -27.39 2.58 11.88
CA LEU A 308 -26.39 3.65 11.73
C LEU A 308 -26.61 4.81 12.70
N VAL A 309 -27.85 5.25 12.89
CA VAL A 309 -28.18 6.35 13.81
C VAL A 309 -28.00 5.93 15.27
N LYS A 310 -28.51 4.74 15.64
CA LYS A 310 -28.56 4.29 17.04
C LYS A 310 -27.19 3.86 17.57
N ASP A 311 -26.44 3.11 16.76
CA ASP A 311 -25.27 2.36 17.24
C ASP A 311 -23.94 3.00 16.80
N TRP A 312 -23.97 3.89 15.79
CA TRP A 312 -22.75 4.38 15.13
C TRP A 312 -22.58 5.89 15.11
N ILE A 313 -23.55 6.66 15.59
CA ILE A 313 -23.32 8.07 15.90
C ILE A 313 -22.38 8.13 17.12
N LYS A 314 -21.11 8.46 16.86
CA LYS A 314 -20.05 8.59 17.85
C LYS A 314 -19.60 10.05 17.97
N ASP A 315 -18.68 10.34 18.89
CA ASP A 315 -18.07 11.66 19.08
C ASP A 315 -17.32 12.19 17.83
N SER A 316 -16.95 11.30 16.90
CA SER A 316 -16.30 11.68 15.65
C SER A 316 -17.28 12.35 14.70
N LYS A 317 -17.23 13.69 14.66
CA LYS A 317 -18.01 14.52 13.72
C LYS A 317 -17.84 14.09 12.26
N ASP A 318 -16.66 13.65 11.86
CA ASP A 318 -16.41 13.16 10.50
C ASP A 318 -17.23 11.90 10.20
N MET A 319 -17.26 10.94 11.13
CA MET A 319 -18.08 9.74 10.98
C MET A 319 -19.57 10.07 11.00
N THR A 320 -20.01 10.96 11.89
CA THR A 320 -21.40 11.43 11.96
C THR A 320 -21.84 12.08 10.64
N PHE A 321 -21.00 12.95 10.06
CA PHE A 321 -21.26 13.55 8.75
C PHE A 321 -21.46 12.46 7.69
N GLN A 322 -20.53 11.50 7.62
CA GLN A 322 -20.59 10.42 6.66
C GLN A 322 -21.90 9.62 6.81
N ILE A 323 -22.28 9.27 8.04
CA ILE A 323 -23.53 8.56 8.32
C ILE A 323 -24.74 9.32 7.77
N PHE A 324 -24.92 10.59 8.15
CA PHE A 324 -26.06 11.37 7.69
C PHE A 324 -26.04 11.59 6.18
N GLU A 325 -24.87 11.85 5.57
CA GLU A 325 -24.75 11.94 4.11
C GLU A 325 -25.18 10.65 3.41
N GLY A 326 -24.83 9.48 3.96
CA GLY A 326 -25.21 8.19 3.41
C GLY A 326 -26.72 7.91 3.55
N ILE A 327 -27.29 8.22 4.71
CA ILE A 327 -28.72 8.07 4.98
C ILE A 327 -29.55 8.99 4.08
N THR A 328 -29.13 10.24 3.88
CA THR A 328 -29.79 11.17 2.92
C THR A 328 -29.90 10.55 1.53
N ARG A 329 -28.81 9.94 1.04
CA ARG A 329 -28.80 9.30 -0.28
C ARG A 329 -29.73 8.10 -0.35
N SER A 330 -29.79 7.30 0.71
CA SER A 330 -30.73 6.19 0.84
C SER A 330 -32.19 6.70 0.77
N TYR A 331 -32.58 7.67 1.59
CA TYR A 331 -33.94 8.25 1.54
C TYR A 331 -34.28 8.86 0.19
N SER A 332 -33.31 9.53 -0.45
CA SER A 332 -33.50 10.07 -1.79
C SER A 332 -33.75 9.00 -2.86
N GLU A 333 -33.15 7.81 -2.73
CA GLU A 333 -33.40 6.70 -3.66
C GLU A 333 -34.75 6.03 -3.40
N MET A 334 -35.25 6.10 -2.16
CA MET A 334 -36.61 5.64 -1.78
C MET A 334 -37.71 6.65 -2.09
N LEU A 335 -37.37 7.84 -2.63
CA LEU A 335 -38.30 8.95 -2.86
C LEU A 335 -38.97 9.48 -1.58
N ASP A 336 -38.30 9.33 -0.44
CA ASP A 336 -38.73 9.90 0.85
C ASP A 336 -38.13 11.30 1.01
N GLU A 337 -38.81 12.28 0.44
CA GLU A 337 -38.34 13.67 0.37
C GLU A 337 -38.10 14.27 1.75
N TYR A 338 -39.04 14.09 2.68
CA TYR A 338 -38.97 14.66 4.02
C TYR A 338 -37.75 14.17 4.78
N ASN A 339 -37.55 12.85 4.83
CA ASN A 339 -36.43 12.28 5.57
C ASN A 339 -35.08 12.54 4.87
N ALA A 340 -35.06 12.60 3.53
CA ALA A 340 -33.87 12.98 2.77
C ALA A 340 -33.42 14.41 3.12
N LEU A 341 -34.35 15.38 3.09
CA LEU A 341 -34.06 16.79 3.41
C LEU A 341 -33.69 16.98 4.88
N SER A 342 -34.46 16.41 5.81
CA SER A 342 -34.15 16.52 7.25
C SER A 342 -32.77 15.94 7.60
N THR A 343 -32.40 14.81 6.99
CA THR A 343 -31.08 14.22 7.23
C THR A 343 -29.96 15.00 6.54
N LEU A 344 -30.25 15.62 5.40
CA LEU A 344 -29.31 16.47 4.66
C LEU A 344 -28.96 17.74 5.45
N GLU A 345 -29.96 18.33 6.13
CA GLU A 345 -29.76 19.46 7.04
C GLU A 345 -28.81 19.08 8.19
N LYS A 346 -29.03 17.93 8.83
CA LYS A 346 -28.13 17.40 9.87
C LYS A 346 -26.70 17.21 9.35
N ALA A 347 -26.52 16.65 8.15
CA ALA A 347 -25.20 16.52 7.55
C ALA A 347 -24.54 17.90 7.32
N ASN A 348 -25.32 18.91 6.89
CA ASN A 348 -24.86 20.28 6.68
C ASN A 348 -24.47 20.98 7.99
N GLU A 349 -25.22 20.78 9.07
CA GLU A 349 -24.90 21.30 10.40
C GLU A 349 -23.58 20.72 10.94
N ILE A 350 -23.39 19.40 10.80
CA ILE A 350 -22.15 18.74 11.22
C ILE A 350 -20.96 19.25 10.38
N LEU A 351 -21.14 19.50 9.08
CA LEU A 351 -20.09 20.10 8.26
C LEU A 351 -19.66 21.48 8.80
N GLY A 352 -20.61 22.34 9.19
CA GLY A 352 -20.29 23.64 9.80
C GLY A 352 -19.47 23.51 11.09
N GLN A 353 -19.69 22.44 11.87
CA GLN A 353 -18.89 22.12 13.05
C GLN A 353 -17.48 21.59 12.70
N ILE A 354 -17.34 20.85 11.60
CA ILE A 354 -16.03 20.40 11.11
C ILE A 354 -15.22 21.60 10.59
N GLU A 355 -15.86 22.53 9.89
CA GLU A 355 -15.23 23.74 9.34
C GLU A 355 -14.70 24.66 10.44
N SER A 356 -15.47 24.87 11.51
CA SER A 356 -15.05 25.71 12.65
C SER A 356 -13.86 25.13 13.42
N GLN A 357 -13.63 23.82 13.33
CA GLN A 357 -12.49 23.13 13.96
C GLN A 357 -11.25 23.08 13.07
N GLY A 358 -11.31 23.56 11.81
CA GLY A 358 -10.16 23.60 10.90
C GLY A 358 -9.60 22.22 10.52
N LYS A 359 -10.43 21.17 10.53
CA LYS A 359 -9.98 19.77 10.30
C LYS A 359 -9.61 19.48 8.85
N GLU A 360 -8.68 18.53 8.67
CA GLU A 360 -8.06 18.13 7.39
C GLU A 360 -8.99 17.47 6.36
N TYR A 361 -10.29 17.30 6.65
CA TYR A 361 -11.28 16.65 5.76
C TYR A 361 -12.39 17.58 5.24
N LYS A 362 -12.42 18.85 5.66
CA LYS A 362 -13.57 19.74 5.42
C LYS A 362 -13.88 19.90 3.92
N GLU A 363 -12.86 19.96 3.06
CA GLU A 363 -13.02 20.14 1.63
C GLU A 363 -13.66 18.90 0.99
N LEU A 364 -13.18 17.70 1.32
CA LEU A 364 -13.79 16.45 0.87
C LEU A 364 -15.24 16.33 1.33
N ARG A 365 -15.54 16.68 2.58
CA ARG A 365 -16.92 16.64 3.10
C ARG A 365 -17.82 17.66 2.42
N LYS A 366 -17.32 18.86 2.13
CA LYS A 366 -18.05 19.87 1.35
C LYS A 366 -18.36 19.40 -0.08
N ILE A 367 -17.41 18.74 -0.73
CA ILE A 367 -17.61 18.13 -2.06
C ILE A 367 -18.67 17.02 -2.01
N GLN A 368 -18.57 16.12 -1.02
CA GLN A 368 -19.54 15.04 -0.82
C GLN A 368 -20.96 15.57 -0.55
N LEU A 369 -21.08 16.57 0.33
CA LEU A 369 -22.37 17.22 0.62
C LEU A 369 -22.94 17.89 -0.63
N THR A 370 -22.11 18.58 -1.41
CA THR A 370 -22.54 19.24 -2.65
C THR A 370 -23.11 18.22 -3.64
N ARG A 371 -22.39 17.11 -3.87
CA ARG A 371 -22.89 16.01 -4.71
C ARG A 371 -24.25 15.52 -4.21
N THR A 372 -24.36 15.26 -2.91
CA THR A 372 -25.58 14.70 -2.30
C THR A 372 -26.77 15.65 -2.37
N LYS A 373 -26.55 16.98 -2.18
CA LYS A 373 -27.57 18.01 -2.44
C LYS A 373 -28.11 17.89 -3.87
N LEU A 374 -27.23 17.78 -4.86
CA LEU A 374 -27.63 17.65 -6.26
C LEU A 374 -28.34 16.31 -6.54
N GLU A 375 -27.93 15.21 -5.91
CA GLU A 375 -28.65 13.93 -6.03
C GLU A 375 -30.09 14.04 -5.54
N VAL A 376 -30.29 14.62 -4.35
CA VAL A 376 -31.63 14.86 -3.76
C VAL A 376 -32.49 15.72 -4.69
N TYR A 377 -31.93 16.82 -5.18
CA TYR A 377 -32.60 17.74 -6.11
C TYR A 377 -33.01 17.09 -7.43
N LYS A 378 -32.14 16.28 -8.01
CA LYS A 378 -32.45 15.56 -9.24
C LYS A 378 -33.61 14.57 -9.06
N LYS A 379 -33.66 13.88 -7.91
CA LYS A 379 -34.64 12.82 -7.62
C LYS A 379 -36.00 13.38 -7.21
N ASN A 380 -36.01 14.50 -6.47
CA ASN A 380 -37.23 15.13 -5.96
C ASN A 380 -37.60 16.35 -6.82
N ARG A 381 -38.03 16.08 -8.06
CA ARG A 381 -38.35 17.14 -9.05
C ARG A 381 -39.50 18.07 -8.66
N HIS A 382 -40.28 17.70 -7.64
CA HIS A 382 -41.37 18.50 -7.10
C HIS A 382 -40.87 19.66 -6.23
N ILE A 383 -39.63 19.58 -5.74
CA ILE A 383 -38.98 20.69 -5.03
C ILE A 383 -38.78 21.83 -6.03
N LYS A 384 -39.31 23.01 -5.72
CA LYS A 384 -39.04 24.22 -6.52
C LYS A 384 -37.61 24.67 -6.25
N ILE A 385 -36.70 24.33 -7.15
CA ILE A 385 -35.27 24.61 -6.98
C ILE A 385 -34.91 25.95 -7.60
N ASN A 386 -34.17 26.76 -6.84
CA ASN A 386 -33.53 27.96 -7.38
C ASN A 386 -32.34 27.54 -8.26
N THR A 387 -32.47 27.67 -9.58
CA THR A 387 -31.42 27.31 -10.55
C THR A 387 -30.11 28.06 -10.32
N ASN A 388 -30.18 29.35 -9.93
CA ASN A 388 -28.99 30.14 -9.59
C ASN A 388 -28.25 29.55 -8.38
N TYR A 389 -28.98 29.00 -7.41
CA TYR A 389 -28.37 28.31 -6.26
C TYR A 389 -27.70 27.01 -6.70
N VAL A 390 -28.34 26.21 -7.57
CA VAL A 390 -27.75 24.98 -8.13
C VAL A 390 -26.48 25.28 -8.90
N GLU A 391 -26.48 26.30 -9.75
CA GLU A 391 -25.28 26.75 -10.47
C GLU A 391 -24.16 27.14 -9.51
N LYS A 392 -24.46 27.93 -8.48
CA LYS A 392 -23.49 28.39 -7.49
C LYS A 392 -22.82 27.21 -6.78
N ILE A 393 -23.61 26.33 -6.16
CA ILE A 393 -23.06 25.20 -5.40
C ILE A 393 -22.32 24.22 -6.32
N SER A 394 -22.78 24.04 -7.56
CA SER A 394 -22.10 23.18 -8.53
C SER A 394 -20.74 23.74 -8.91
N LYS A 395 -20.64 25.06 -9.22
CA LYS A 395 -19.36 25.72 -9.52
C LYS A 395 -18.39 25.62 -8.35
N GLU A 396 -18.85 25.92 -7.12
CA GLU A 396 -18.01 25.80 -5.92
C GLU A 396 -17.53 24.36 -5.68
N GLY A 397 -18.43 23.38 -5.74
CA GLY A 397 -18.09 21.97 -5.54
C GLY A 397 -17.15 21.41 -6.62
N MET A 398 -17.34 21.80 -7.88
CA MET A 398 -16.44 21.44 -8.97
C MET A 398 -15.05 22.06 -8.79
N GLN A 399 -14.96 23.33 -8.41
CA GLN A 399 -13.68 23.99 -8.17
C GLN A 399 -12.91 23.34 -7.02
N LEU A 400 -13.59 23.01 -5.91
CA LEU A 400 -12.98 22.27 -4.80
C LEU A 400 -12.48 20.89 -5.25
N ALA A 401 -13.30 20.16 -6.02
CA ALA A 401 -12.90 18.86 -6.53
C ALA A 401 -11.70 18.92 -7.48
N ILE A 402 -11.57 19.99 -8.28
CA ILE A 402 -10.40 20.25 -9.14
C ILE A 402 -9.16 20.55 -8.28
N ASN A 403 -9.27 21.47 -7.34
CA ASN A 403 -8.15 21.92 -6.50
C ASN A 403 -7.56 20.79 -5.65
N HIS A 404 -8.38 19.80 -5.29
CA HIS A 404 -8.00 18.68 -4.43
C HIS A 404 -8.04 17.32 -5.16
N GLY A 405 -7.98 17.30 -6.50
CA GLY A 405 -7.79 16.04 -7.24
C GLY A 405 -8.90 14.99 -7.12
N TYR A 406 -10.10 15.35 -6.64
CA TYR A 406 -11.25 14.45 -6.46
C TYR A 406 -12.06 14.27 -7.74
N SER A 407 -11.42 13.70 -8.74
CA SER A 407 -11.92 13.67 -10.12
C SER A 407 -13.27 12.96 -10.29
N ARG A 408 -13.50 11.86 -9.56
CA ARG A 408 -14.76 11.13 -9.55
C ARG A 408 -15.92 12.00 -9.05
N HIS A 409 -15.68 12.78 -8.00
CA HIS A 409 -16.68 13.69 -7.45
C HIS A 409 -16.97 14.84 -8.42
N LEU A 410 -15.94 15.39 -9.06
CA LEU A 410 -16.08 16.40 -10.12
C LEU A 410 -17.02 15.94 -11.23
N ASP A 411 -16.82 14.73 -11.76
CA ASP A 411 -17.65 14.21 -12.85
C ASP A 411 -19.09 13.93 -12.39
N SER A 412 -19.26 13.45 -11.16
CA SER A 412 -20.59 13.27 -10.56
C SER A 412 -21.33 14.60 -10.42
N ILE A 413 -20.68 15.63 -9.87
CA ILE A 413 -21.27 16.96 -9.70
C ILE A 413 -21.62 17.56 -11.07
N ARG A 414 -20.69 17.50 -12.03
CA ARG A 414 -20.92 17.99 -13.40
C ARG A 414 -22.15 17.33 -14.01
N LYS A 415 -22.21 15.99 -14.00
CA LYS A 415 -23.33 15.25 -14.57
C LYS A 415 -24.66 15.55 -13.87
N LEU A 416 -24.67 15.68 -12.55
CA LEU A 416 -25.89 15.99 -11.80
C LEU A 416 -26.37 17.42 -12.10
N SER A 417 -25.46 18.39 -12.14
CA SER A 417 -25.79 19.78 -12.43
C SER A 417 -26.43 19.95 -13.82
N GLN A 418 -25.87 19.29 -14.85
CA GLN A 418 -26.40 19.26 -16.22
C GLN A 418 -27.77 18.57 -16.36
N GLN A 419 -28.19 17.80 -15.36
CA GLN A 419 -29.47 17.11 -15.36
C GLN A 419 -30.56 17.88 -14.61
N ILE A 420 -30.18 18.92 -13.87
CA ILE A 420 -31.06 19.77 -13.06
C ILE A 420 -31.28 21.11 -13.76
N LEU A 421 -30.20 21.70 -14.27
CA LEU A 421 -30.19 22.89 -15.13
C LEU A 421 -30.54 22.48 -16.56
#